data_AF-A0A8S3R295-F1
#
_entry.id   AF-A0A8S3R295-F1
#
_cell.length_a   1.000
_cell.length_b   1.000
_cell.length_c   1.000
_cell.angle_alpha   90.00
_cell.angle_beta   90.00
_cell.angle_gamma   90.00
#
_symmetry.space_group_name_H-M   'P 1'
#
loop_
_entity.id
_entity.type
_entity.pdbx_description
1 polymer ?
#
loop_
_entity_poly.entity_id
_entity_poly.type
_entity_poly.pdbx_seq_one_letter_code
_entity_poly.pdbx_strand_id
1 'polypeptide(L)'
;MDNNINEFRCAVHPVLQFADICQKEIMKFESNIGFCAASDSKSSSDSKTLTLLRFVSKLFYKDGSGDPLYASIYMKDKGIKSIPVMNFRGNRFNVLFFNAAGTFYLASHLVQYFENSKSTLNFTHRYILKALKDDRILAICRALGIISKIITEPYLNRASDESSTALSMGNVYNRLIDVLKCCEENPYLMLKMLTFESLLDSQTEAILAKLVVVLRCKCELLFKDFLKDGKYHEPSNNIIKKSASCPPNNICLERLMAKVDSKFKSAPNCNINSIENTIMYSGNKTGAWLEKKSSDDKKNIISEARKSNRSNIKIMKERKSNLFKSHVAIIRQREEQQKKKLEKRSKHKQDILEQMRDIGIWEDRNKINTELEKCRTKTQKN
;
A
#
# COMPACT_ATOMS: atom_id res chain seq x y z
N MET A 1 -25.11 17.16 -7.69
CA MET A 1 -24.55 16.34 -6.58
C MET A 1 -23.05 16.27 -6.81
N ASP A 2 -22.28 16.98 -5.99
CA ASP A 2 -20.82 17.00 -6.09
C ASP A 2 -20.26 15.59 -5.88
N ASN A 3 -19.62 15.07 -6.91
CA ASN A 3 -19.00 13.75 -6.96
C ASN A 3 -17.65 13.70 -6.19
N ASN A 4 -17.53 14.30 -5.01
CA ASN A 4 -16.36 14.10 -4.14
C ASN A 4 -16.60 12.93 -3.18
N ILE A 5 -16.87 11.76 -3.75
CA ILE A 5 -16.84 10.50 -3.00
C ILE A 5 -15.37 10.08 -2.93
N ASN A 6 -14.77 10.27 -1.75
CA ASN A 6 -13.42 9.87 -1.31
C ASN A 6 -12.26 10.87 -1.55
N GLU A 7 -12.28 12.02 -0.88
CA GLU A 7 -11.09 12.89 -0.79
C GLU A 7 -10.02 12.33 0.17
N PHE A 8 -10.40 11.48 1.14
CA PHE A 8 -9.45 10.90 2.10
C PHE A 8 -8.69 9.73 1.49
N ARG A 9 -7.35 9.85 1.49
CA ARG A 9 -6.45 8.76 1.11
C ARG A 9 -6.26 7.81 2.28
N CYS A 10 -6.07 6.54 1.97
CA CYS A 10 -5.82 5.52 2.98
C CYS A 10 -4.48 5.74 3.71
N ALA A 11 -4.53 5.82 5.04
CA ALA A 11 -3.43 6.15 5.92
C ALA A 11 -2.34 5.07 6.02
N VAL A 12 -2.54 3.85 5.50
CA VAL A 12 -1.47 2.84 5.47
C VAL A 12 -0.59 2.92 4.21
N HIS A 13 -1.10 3.53 3.13
CA HIS A 13 -0.36 3.68 1.87
C HIS A 13 0.91 4.54 1.96
N PRO A 14 1.00 5.57 2.82
CA PRO A 14 2.25 6.32 3.03
C PRO A 14 3.44 5.43 3.38
N VAL A 15 3.24 4.32 4.11
CA VAL A 15 4.34 3.39 4.45
C VAL A 15 4.98 2.76 3.21
N LEU A 16 4.22 2.52 2.14
CA LEU A 16 4.78 2.05 0.87
C LEU A 16 5.68 3.12 0.25
N GLN A 17 5.22 4.36 0.27
CA GLN A 17 6.00 5.47 -0.28
C GLN A 17 7.24 5.78 0.55
N PHE A 18 7.19 5.54 1.86
CA PHE A 18 8.36 5.58 2.74
C PHE A 18 9.39 4.52 2.34
N ALA A 19 8.95 3.30 2.05
CA ALA A 19 9.83 2.25 1.57
C ALA A 19 10.46 2.62 0.21
N ASP A 20 9.66 3.14 -0.73
CA ASP A 20 10.15 3.53 -2.07
C ASP A 20 11.23 4.61 -2.01
N ILE A 21 11.02 5.67 -1.21
CA ILE A 21 12.00 6.77 -1.11
C ILE A 21 13.25 6.34 -0.32
N CYS A 22 13.10 5.51 0.72
CA CYS A 22 14.25 4.96 1.44
C CYS A 22 15.06 4.01 0.54
N GLN A 23 14.40 3.18 -0.26
CA GLN A 23 15.06 2.29 -1.20
C GLN A 23 15.91 3.07 -2.21
N LYS A 24 15.37 4.17 -2.78
CA LYS A 24 16.13 5.04 -3.69
C LYS A 24 17.36 5.64 -3.03
N GLU A 25 17.24 6.07 -1.78
CA GLU A 25 18.38 6.64 -1.05
C GLU A 25 19.42 5.57 -0.71
N ILE A 26 18.99 4.37 -0.32
CA ILE A 26 19.88 3.23 -0.08
C ILE A 26 20.64 2.84 -1.34
N MET A 27 20.00 2.82 -2.51
CA MET A 27 20.69 2.54 -3.77
C MET A 27 21.82 3.53 -4.05
N LYS A 28 21.68 4.80 -3.67
CA LYS A 28 22.76 5.79 -3.78
C LYS A 28 23.90 5.45 -2.83
N PHE A 29 23.61 5.11 -1.57
CA PHE A 29 24.63 4.67 -0.62
C PHE A 29 25.39 3.44 -1.14
N GLU A 30 24.67 2.45 -1.64
CA GLU A 30 25.23 1.20 -2.15
C GLU A 30 25.98 1.33 -3.46
N SER A 31 25.74 2.38 -4.25
CA SER A 31 26.48 2.64 -5.49
C SER A 31 27.96 2.88 -5.23
N ASN A 32 28.30 3.38 -4.04
CA ASN A 32 29.68 3.60 -3.59
C ASN A 32 30.26 2.39 -2.84
N ILE A 33 29.45 1.34 -2.61
CA ILE A 33 29.87 0.11 -1.95
C ILE A 33 30.37 -0.85 -3.03
N GLY A 34 31.68 -1.14 -3.00
CA GLY A 34 32.34 -2.18 -3.81
C GLY A 34 31.89 -3.62 -3.53
N PHE A 35 30.67 -3.81 -3.03
CA PHE A 35 30.03 -5.11 -2.86
C PHE A 35 29.69 -5.65 -4.25
N CYS A 36 30.54 -6.52 -4.78
CA CYS A 36 30.29 -7.17 -6.06
C CYS A 36 29.88 -8.63 -5.81
N ALA A 37 28.59 -8.94 -5.93
CA ALA A 37 28.16 -10.34 -5.96
C ALA A 37 28.36 -10.87 -7.39
N ALA A 38 28.73 -12.15 -7.55
CA ALA A 38 29.12 -12.74 -8.83
C ALA A 38 28.02 -12.74 -9.93
N SER A 39 26.85 -12.17 -9.65
CA SER A 39 25.77 -11.95 -10.61
C SER A 39 25.19 -10.53 -10.49
N ASP A 40 26.01 -9.51 -10.26
CA ASP A 40 25.61 -8.11 -10.45
C ASP A 40 25.29 -7.88 -11.94
N SER A 41 24.18 -8.45 -12.41
CA SER A 41 23.53 -8.02 -13.64
C SER A 41 23.20 -6.55 -13.44
N LYS A 42 23.77 -5.70 -14.30
CA LYS A 42 23.74 -4.23 -14.27
C LYS A 42 22.33 -3.57 -14.31
N SER A 43 21.25 -4.29 -14.02
CA SER A 43 19.86 -3.83 -14.20
C SER A 43 18.88 -4.23 -13.10
N SER A 44 19.34 -4.55 -11.88
CA SER A 44 18.41 -4.70 -10.75
C SER A 44 17.83 -3.34 -10.36
N SER A 45 16.51 -3.17 -10.44
CA SER A 45 15.79 -2.01 -9.88
C SER A 45 15.85 -1.95 -8.35
N ASP A 46 16.34 -3.01 -7.71
CA ASP A 46 16.37 -3.18 -6.27
C ASP A 46 17.78 -2.96 -5.70
N SER A 47 17.83 -2.40 -4.48
CA SER A 47 19.05 -2.32 -3.69
C SER A 47 19.58 -3.70 -3.32
N LYS A 48 20.89 -3.80 -3.10
CA LYS A 48 21.59 -4.98 -2.58
C LYS A 48 21.03 -5.38 -1.22
N THR A 49 20.71 -4.40 -0.38
CA THR A 49 20.03 -4.60 0.91
C THR A 49 18.64 -5.18 0.70
N LEU A 50 17.80 -4.61 -0.18
CA LEU A 50 16.46 -5.17 -0.43
C LEU A 50 16.56 -6.61 -0.96
N THR A 51 17.54 -6.89 -1.81
CA THR A 51 17.83 -8.25 -2.29
C THR A 51 18.19 -9.19 -1.15
N LEU A 52 19.06 -8.77 -0.23
CA LEU A 52 19.37 -9.51 1.00
C LEU A 52 18.10 -9.81 1.80
N LEU A 53 17.28 -8.80 2.09
CA LEU A 53 16.06 -8.98 2.89
C LEU A 53 15.11 -10.00 2.24
N ARG A 54 14.94 -9.93 0.91
CA ARG A 54 14.14 -10.90 0.15
C ARG A 54 14.70 -12.31 0.24
N PHE A 55 16.02 -12.47 0.18
CA PHE A 55 16.68 -13.77 0.30
C PHE A 55 16.57 -14.35 1.71
N VAL A 56 16.74 -13.53 2.76
CA VAL A 56 16.53 -13.93 4.15
C VAL A 56 15.08 -14.33 4.38
N SER A 57 14.12 -13.59 3.83
CA SER A 57 12.71 -13.99 3.86
C SER A 57 12.50 -15.35 3.18
N LYS A 58 13.00 -15.54 1.96
CA LYS A 58 12.92 -16.83 1.24
C LYS A 58 13.55 -18.00 2.01
N LEU A 59 14.57 -17.76 2.84
CA LEU A 59 15.15 -18.80 3.68
C LEU A 59 14.11 -19.39 4.65
N PHE A 60 13.21 -18.57 5.19
CA PHE A 60 12.22 -18.95 6.20
C PHE A 60 10.82 -19.28 5.65
N TYR A 61 10.56 -19.05 4.36
CA TYR A 61 9.27 -19.32 3.72
C TYR A 61 9.42 -20.24 2.50
N LYS A 62 8.48 -21.18 2.30
CA LYS A 62 8.47 -22.17 1.18
C LYS A 62 8.18 -21.52 -0.19
N ASP A 63 8.98 -20.54 -0.61
CA ASP A 63 8.86 -19.83 -1.89
C ASP A 63 10.05 -20.11 -2.83
N GLY A 64 10.72 -21.27 -2.71
CA GLY A 64 11.77 -21.72 -3.65
C GLY A 64 13.01 -22.33 -2.96
N SER A 65 14.19 -21.76 -3.23
CA SER A 65 15.53 -22.24 -2.85
C SER A 65 15.90 -22.17 -1.36
N GLY A 66 14.93 -21.88 -0.50
CA GLY A 66 15.14 -21.78 0.95
C GLY A 66 15.03 -23.14 1.65
N ASP A 67 15.51 -23.17 2.89
CA ASP A 67 15.38 -24.32 3.77
C ASP A 67 14.67 -23.92 5.09
N PRO A 68 13.35 -23.69 5.04
CA PRO A 68 12.63 -23.10 6.15
C PRO A 68 12.56 -24.01 7.36
N LEU A 69 12.58 -25.32 7.17
CA LEU A 69 12.50 -26.29 8.27
C LEU A 69 13.81 -26.33 9.05
N TYR A 70 14.93 -26.57 8.38
CA TYR A 70 16.23 -26.68 9.06
C TYR A 70 16.68 -25.33 9.63
N ALA A 71 16.46 -24.22 8.91
CA ALA A 71 16.76 -22.89 9.44
C ALA A 71 15.93 -22.59 10.69
N SER A 72 14.64 -22.95 10.71
CA SER A 72 13.80 -22.74 11.90
C SER A 72 14.21 -23.63 13.08
N ILE A 73 14.63 -24.88 12.82
CA ILE A 73 15.13 -25.79 13.87
C ILE A 73 16.41 -25.23 14.48
N TYR A 74 17.37 -24.79 13.66
CA TYR A 74 18.61 -24.18 14.13
C TYR A 74 18.35 -22.93 14.97
N MET A 75 17.45 -22.04 14.53
CA MET A 75 17.13 -20.83 15.30
C MET A 75 16.49 -21.16 16.65
N LYS A 76 15.63 -22.19 16.71
CA LYS A 76 15.07 -22.67 17.99
C LYS A 76 16.14 -23.22 18.93
N ASP A 77 17.12 -23.96 18.41
CA ASP A 77 18.26 -24.45 19.19
C ASP A 77 19.08 -23.29 19.79
N LYS A 78 19.18 -22.16 19.08
CA LYS A 78 19.78 -20.91 19.59
C LYS A 78 18.86 -20.08 20.50
N GLY A 79 17.71 -20.62 20.93
CA GLY A 79 16.77 -19.96 21.84
C GLY A 79 15.81 -18.96 21.18
N ILE A 80 15.83 -18.86 19.84
CA ILE A 80 14.94 -17.96 19.09
C ILE A 80 13.61 -18.65 18.84
N LYS A 81 12.61 -18.34 19.67
CA LYS A 81 11.27 -18.97 19.62
C LYS A 81 10.45 -18.57 18.40
N SER A 82 10.61 -17.34 17.93
CA SER A 82 9.87 -16.77 16.79
C SER A 82 10.84 -16.06 15.86
N ILE A 83 10.75 -16.36 14.57
CA ILE A 83 11.58 -15.73 13.54
C ILE A 83 11.04 -14.32 13.26
N PRO A 84 11.80 -13.24 13.51
CA PRO A 84 11.33 -11.86 13.32
C PRO A 84 11.43 -11.42 11.85
N VAL A 85 11.06 -12.27 10.90
CA VAL A 85 11.11 -11.97 9.45
C VAL A 85 9.76 -12.30 8.83
N MET A 86 9.16 -11.35 8.13
CA MET A 86 7.90 -11.52 7.39
C MET A 86 8.13 -12.03 5.97
N ASN A 87 7.15 -12.75 5.42
CA ASN A 87 7.15 -13.12 4.02
C ASN A 87 6.95 -11.86 3.14
N PHE A 88 7.80 -11.61 2.15
CA PHE A 88 7.56 -10.55 1.15
C PHE A 88 6.29 -10.79 0.33
N ARG A 89 5.90 -12.04 0.14
CA ARG A 89 4.65 -12.38 -0.54
C ARG A 89 3.47 -12.14 0.41
N GLY A 90 2.53 -11.31 -0.02
CA GLY A 90 1.31 -11.00 0.73
C GLY A 90 1.47 -9.86 1.75
N ASN A 91 2.70 -9.52 2.18
CA ASN A 91 2.96 -8.36 3.03
C ASN A 91 3.54 -7.22 2.19
N ARG A 92 2.78 -6.14 2.09
CA ARG A 92 3.18 -4.94 1.33
C ARG A 92 3.62 -3.81 2.25
N PHE A 93 2.93 -3.61 3.36
CA PHE A 93 3.21 -2.52 4.30
C PHE A 93 4.33 -2.91 5.27
N ASN A 94 5.25 -1.99 5.50
CA ASN A 94 6.34 -2.06 6.48
C ASN A 94 7.35 -3.22 6.32
N VAL A 95 7.18 -4.10 5.31
CA VAL A 95 8.01 -5.31 5.15
C VAL A 95 9.50 -4.99 4.99
N LEU A 96 9.85 -3.89 4.31
CA LEU A 96 11.23 -3.43 4.17
C LEU A 96 11.87 -3.18 5.55
N PHE A 97 11.24 -2.34 6.36
CA PHE A 97 11.79 -1.91 7.65
C PHE A 97 11.75 -3.04 8.68
N PHE A 98 10.64 -3.78 8.75
CA PHE A 98 10.49 -4.90 9.69
C PHE A 98 11.50 -6.02 9.39
N ASN A 99 11.64 -6.42 8.12
CA ASN A 99 12.60 -7.46 7.76
C ASN A 99 14.03 -6.99 7.91
N ALA A 100 14.32 -5.69 7.78
CA ALA A 100 15.65 -5.15 8.07
C ALA A 100 16.01 -5.30 9.56
N ALA A 101 15.08 -4.95 10.46
CA ALA A 101 15.26 -5.19 11.91
C ALA A 101 15.48 -6.68 12.22
N GLY A 102 14.65 -7.55 11.64
CA GLY A 102 14.76 -8.99 11.83
C GLY A 102 16.06 -9.58 11.27
N THR A 103 16.47 -9.15 10.08
CA THR A 103 17.71 -9.61 9.44
C THR A 103 18.93 -9.17 10.24
N PHE A 104 18.94 -7.92 10.73
CA PHE A 104 20.00 -7.43 11.60
C PHE A 104 20.07 -8.23 12.91
N TYR A 105 18.93 -8.47 13.57
CA TYR A 105 18.87 -9.28 14.79
C TYR A 105 19.38 -10.71 14.59
N LEU A 106 19.08 -11.32 13.43
CA LEU A 106 19.49 -12.68 13.10
C LEU A 106 20.90 -12.79 12.50
N ALA A 107 21.60 -11.68 12.26
CA ALA A 107 22.80 -11.66 11.42
C ALA A 107 23.88 -12.65 11.88
N SER A 108 24.25 -12.60 13.17
CA SER A 108 25.28 -13.49 13.74
C SER A 108 24.87 -14.97 13.67
N HIS A 109 23.61 -15.27 13.97
CA HIS A 109 23.08 -16.64 13.92
C HIS A 109 23.02 -17.17 12.49
N LEU A 110 22.67 -16.34 11.51
CA LEU A 110 22.63 -16.71 10.10
C LEU A 110 24.03 -16.94 9.53
N VAL A 111 25.02 -16.11 9.91
CA VAL A 111 26.42 -16.33 9.53
C VAL A 111 26.91 -17.68 10.07
N GLN A 112 26.72 -17.93 11.37
CA GLN A 112 27.08 -19.22 11.99
C GLN A 112 26.34 -20.41 11.35
N TYR A 113 25.06 -20.24 11.01
CA TYR A 113 24.26 -21.28 10.35
C TYR A 113 24.87 -21.70 9.01
N PHE A 114 25.27 -20.73 8.19
CA PHE A 114 25.85 -21.02 6.87
C PHE A 114 27.31 -21.49 6.94
N GLU A 115 28.10 -21.00 7.90
CA GLU A 115 29.49 -21.45 8.11
C GLU A 115 29.58 -22.88 8.65
N ASN A 116 28.64 -23.26 9.51
CA ASN A 116 28.59 -24.60 10.11
C ASN A 116 27.81 -25.62 9.24
N SER A 117 27.21 -25.18 8.13
CA SER A 117 26.50 -26.08 7.23
C SER A 117 27.50 -26.96 6.47
N LYS A 118 27.38 -28.28 6.62
CA LYS A 118 28.20 -29.27 5.88
C LYS A 118 27.85 -29.35 4.39
N SER A 119 26.82 -28.63 3.93
CA SER A 119 26.31 -28.69 2.57
C SER A 119 26.86 -27.58 1.68
N THR A 120 26.95 -27.83 0.37
CA THR A 120 27.34 -26.81 -0.61
C THR A 120 26.31 -25.68 -0.64
N LEU A 121 26.73 -24.46 -0.30
CA LEU A 121 25.87 -23.28 -0.32
C LEU A 121 25.42 -22.93 -1.74
N ASN A 122 24.11 -22.82 -1.94
CA ASN A 122 23.54 -22.31 -3.19
C ASN A 122 23.83 -20.80 -3.37
N PHE A 123 23.47 -20.25 -4.52
CA PHE A 123 23.66 -18.83 -4.82
C PHE A 123 23.03 -17.90 -3.75
N THR A 124 21.77 -18.15 -3.38
CA THR A 124 21.04 -17.37 -2.38
C THR A 124 21.75 -17.37 -1.03
N HIS A 125 22.19 -18.54 -0.56
CA HIS A 125 22.90 -18.69 0.71
C HIS A 125 24.26 -17.99 0.69
N ARG A 126 25.02 -18.10 -0.40
CA ARG A 126 26.29 -17.38 -0.56
C ARG A 126 26.11 -15.87 -0.56
N TYR A 127 25.04 -15.38 -1.19
CA TYR A 127 24.71 -13.95 -1.17
C TYR A 127 24.39 -13.49 0.25
N ILE A 128 23.52 -14.22 0.96
CA ILE A 128 23.17 -13.88 2.36
C ILE A 128 24.43 -13.85 3.22
N LEU A 129 25.26 -14.89 3.18
CA LEU A 129 26.49 -14.96 3.96
C LEU A 129 27.45 -13.80 3.64
N LYS A 130 27.65 -13.49 2.35
CA LYS A 130 28.53 -12.38 1.95
C LYS A 130 27.98 -11.02 2.41
N ALA A 131 26.68 -10.78 2.26
CA ALA A 131 26.04 -9.52 2.62
C ALA A 131 25.97 -9.31 4.14
N LEU A 132 25.72 -10.37 4.92
CA LEU A 132 25.75 -10.29 6.38
C LEU A 132 27.15 -10.10 6.97
N LYS A 133 28.21 -10.38 6.20
CA LYS A 133 29.59 -10.08 6.58
C LYS A 133 30.06 -8.68 6.16
N ASP A 134 29.25 -7.93 5.41
CA ASP A 134 29.57 -6.55 5.04
C ASP A 134 28.96 -5.58 6.06
N ASP A 135 29.81 -4.96 6.88
CA ASP A 135 29.40 -4.05 7.94
C ASP A 135 28.53 -2.89 7.42
N ARG A 136 28.75 -2.45 6.17
CA ARG A 136 27.98 -1.36 5.57
C ARG A 136 26.54 -1.79 5.27
N ILE A 137 26.35 -3.01 4.77
CA ILE A 137 25.01 -3.56 4.54
C ILE A 137 24.29 -3.80 5.88
N LEU A 138 25.01 -4.26 6.90
CA LEU A 138 24.47 -4.39 8.25
C LEU A 138 24.09 -3.03 8.85
N ALA A 139 24.90 -1.99 8.65
CA ALA A 139 24.58 -0.62 9.07
C ALA A 139 23.29 -0.11 8.41
N ILE A 140 23.09 -0.39 7.10
CA ILE A 140 21.83 -0.06 6.41
C ILE A 140 20.65 -0.84 7.03
N CYS A 141 20.81 -2.15 7.25
CA CYS A 141 19.77 -2.97 7.88
C CYS A 141 19.41 -2.44 9.28
N ARG A 142 20.42 -2.02 10.05
CA ARG A 142 20.25 -1.44 11.38
C ARG A 142 19.50 -0.11 11.32
N ALA A 143 19.91 0.81 10.45
CA ALA A 143 19.24 2.10 10.27
C ALA A 143 17.76 1.92 9.87
N LEU A 144 17.47 1.03 8.91
CA LEU A 144 16.09 0.68 8.55
C LEU A 144 15.32 0.04 9.70
N GLY A 145 15.96 -0.80 10.51
CA GLY A 145 15.34 -1.42 11.69
C GLY A 145 15.01 -0.41 12.79
N ILE A 146 15.89 0.57 13.01
CA ILE A 146 15.65 1.71 13.92
C ILE A 146 14.44 2.52 13.44
N ILE A 147 14.38 2.85 12.14
CA ILE A 147 13.20 3.50 11.52
C ILE A 147 11.95 2.63 11.67
N SER A 148 12.09 1.29 11.62
CA SER A 148 10.98 0.37 11.86
C SER A 148 10.34 0.64 13.22
N LYS A 149 11.15 0.60 14.27
CA LYS A 149 10.68 0.65 15.65
C LYS A 149 10.18 2.02 16.09
N ILE A 150 10.76 3.10 15.57
CA ILE A 150 10.48 4.46 16.04
C ILE A 150 9.43 5.15 15.17
N ILE A 151 9.45 4.90 13.87
CA ILE A 151 8.66 5.67 12.90
C ILE A 151 7.54 4.81 12.33
N THR A 152 7.90 3.77 11.58
CA THR A 152 6.95 3.11 10.67
C THR A 152 6.02 2.13 11.38
N GLU A 153 6.48 1.40 12.39
CA GLU A 153 5.64 0.51 13.21
C GLU A 153 4.66 1.32 14.10
N PRO A 154 5.09 2.34 14.87
CA PRO A 154 4.15 3.19 15.61
C PRO A 154 3.14 3.89 14.70
N TYR A 155 3.59 4.39 13.54
CA TYR A 155 2.70 4.97 12.55
C TYR A 155 1.68 3.97 12.03
N LEU A 156 2.12 2.77 11.63
CA LEU A 156 1.25 1.74 11.07
C LEU A 156 0.21 1.27 12.09
N ASN A 157 0.59 1.16 13.37
CA ASN A 157 -0.34 0.81 14.45
C ASN A 157 -1.45 1.85 14.59
N ARG A 158 -1.13 3.15 14.49
CA ARG A 158 -2.13 4.23 14.50
C ARG A 158 -2.97 4.25 13.22
N ALA A 159 -2.34 4.12 12.06
CA ALA A 159 -3.04 4.12 10.77
C ALA A 159 -3.97 2.90 10.59
N SER A 160 -3.68 1.80 11.29
CA SER A 160 -4.48 0.57 11.25
C SER A 160 -5.57 0.51 12.33
N ASP A 161 -5.65 1.51 13.21
CA ASP A 161 -6.62 1.54 14.31
C ASP A 161 -8.05 1.72 13.78
N GLU A 162 -8.88 0.68 13.95
CA GLU A 162 -10.27 0.64 13.50
C GLU A 162 -11.19 1.60 14.29
N SER A 163 -10.75 2.08 15.46
CA SER A 163 -11.51 3.03 16.29
C SER A 163 -11.32 4.50 15.89
N SER A 164 -10.37 4.78 15.01
CA SER A 164 -9.99 6.13 14.59
C SER A 164 -10.72 6.55 13.30
N THR A 165 -10.80 7.86 13.05
CA THR A 165 -11.35 8.41 11.80
C THR A 165 -10.23 8.95 10.91
N ALA A 166 -10.49 9.06 9.60
CA ALA A 166 -9.51 9.63 8.67
C ALA A 166 -9.03 11.03 9.07
N LEU A 167 -9.90 11.87 9.66
CA LEU A 167 -9.53 13.20 10.16
C LEU A 167 -8.66 13.15 11.42
N SER A 168 -8.89 12.18 12.32
CA SER A 168 -8.12 12.07 13.56
C SER A 168 -6.62 11.81 13.33
N MET A 169 -6.25 11.37 12.13
CA MET A 169 -4.86 11.18 11.73
C MET A 169 -4.07 12.49 11.57
N GLY A 170 -4.72 13.65 11.50
CA GLY A 170 -4.03 14.95 11.40
C GLY A 170 -3.00 15.17 12.51
N ASN A 171 -3.37 14.84 13.76
CA ASN A 171 -2.44 14.94 14.90
C ASN A 171 -1.28 13.95 14.78
N VAL A 172 -1.54 12.75 14.25
CA VAL A 172 -0.50 11.73 14.01
C VAL A 172 0.49 12.22 12.95
N TYR A 173 0.02 12.85 11.88
CA TYR A 173 0.86 13.39 10.82
C TYR A 173 1.73 14.55 11.29
N ASN A 174 1.16 15.50 12.04
CA ASN A 174 1.93 16.61 12.62
C ASN A 174 3.01 16.06 13.57
N ARG A 175 2.63 15.16 14.48
CA ARG A 175 3.59 14.56 15.42
C ARG A 175 4.70 13.78 14.71
N LEU A 176 4.37 13.05 13.64
CA LEU A 176 5.37 12.32 12.85
C LEU A 176 6.39 13.28 12.23
N ILE A 177 5.94 14.40 11.65
CA ILE A 177 6.83 15.41 11.08
C ILE A 177 7.70 16.04 12.16
N ASP A 178 7.14 16.36 13.32
CA ASP A 178 7.92 16.91 14.44
C ASP A 178 8.99 15.94 14.92
N VAL A 179 8.65 14.65 15.05
CA VAL A 179 9.64 13.62 15.40
C VAL A 179 10.74 13.55 14.33
N LEU A 180 10.39 13.55 13.05
CA LEU A 180 11.38 13.51 11.97
C LEU A 180 12.27 14.76 11.95
N LYS A 181 11.74 15.95 12.25
CA LYS A 181 12.54 17.18 12.40
C LYS A 181 13.54 17.08 13.55
N CYS A 182 13.09 16.65 14.72
CA CYS A 182 14.00 16.43 15.86
C CYS A 182 15.08 15.39 15.53
N CYS A 183 14.73 14.32 14.81
CA CYS A 183 15.68 13.28 14.41
C CYS A 183 16.66 13.75 13.32
N GLU A 184 16.27 14.72 12.48
CA GLU A 184 17.16 15.35 11.50
C GLU A 184 18.19 16.25 12.19
N GLU A 185 17.77 17.02 13.19
CA GLU A 185 18.65 17.87 13.99
C GLU A 185 19.59 17.05 14.88
N ASN A 186 19.09 15.95 15.43
CA ASN A 186 19.85 15.06 16.31
C ASN A 186 19.43 13.59 16.14
N PRO A 187 20.12 12.83 15.26
CA PRO A 187 19.85 11.41 15.04
C PRO A 187 19.96 10.54 16.31
N TYR A 188 20.74 10.95 17.32
CA TYR A 188 20.87 10.22 18.58
C TYR A 188 19.57 10.16 19.38
N LEU A 189 18.64 11.10 19.16
CA LEU A 189 17.33 11.07 19.82
C LEU A 189 16.55 9.80 19.49
N MET A 190 16.71 9.27 18.27
CA MET A 190 16.10 8.00 17.87
C MET A 190 16.55 6.84 18.78
N LEU A 191 17.83 6.81 19.14
CA LEU A 191 18.39 5.74 19.97
C LEU A 191 18.03 5.88 21.45
N LYS A 192 17.98 7.12 21.95
CA LYS A 192 17.51 7.38 23.31
C LYS A 192 16.07 6.88 23.49
N MET A 193 15.24 6.98 22.45
CA MET A 193 13.90 6.41 22.44
C MET A 193 13.88 4.87 22.45
N LEU A 194 14.94 4.22 21.98
CA LEU A 194 15.07 2.76 21.98
C LEU A 194 15.81 2.20 23.20
N THR A 195 16.39 3.03 24.08
CA THR A 195 17.21 2.61 25.24
C THR A 195 18.45 1.78 24.89
N PHE A 196 18.92 1.83 23.64
CA PHE A 196 20.09 1.06 23.18
C PHE A 196 21.15 2.00 22.60
N GLU A 197 22.01 2.54 23.46
CA GLU A 197 23.11 3.43 23.04
C GLU A 197 24.19 2.68 22.24
N SER A 198 24.34 1.37 22.44
CA SER A 198 25.36 0.53 21.78
C SER A 198 25.08 0.20 20.31
N LEU A 199 23.99 0.72 19.72
CA LEU A 199 23.59 0.41 18.35
C LEU A 199 24.11 1.40 17.30
N LEU A 200 24.69 2.54 17.68
CA LEU A 200 25.22 3.50 16.69
C LEU A 200 26.71 3.27 16.44
N ASP A 201 27.01 2.82 15.23
CA ASP A 201 28.29 3.13 14.61
C ASP A 201 28.12 4.36 13.70
N SER A 202 29.23 5.02 13.37
CA SER A 202 29.23 6.25 12.57
C SER A 202 28.60 6.07 11.18
N GLN A 203 28.60 4.87 10.60
CA GLN A 203 27.95 4.62 9.32
C GLN A 203 26.44 4.55 9.48
N THR A 204 25.96 3.83 10.51
CA THR A 204 24.52 3.77 10.84
C THR A 204 23.95 5.18 11.05
N GLU A 205 24.68 6.05 11.76
CA GLU A 205 24.28 7.45 11.99
C GLU A 205 24.13 8.22 10.67
N ALA A 206 25.15 8.18 9.81
CA ALA A 206 25.15 8.88 8.54
C ALA A 206 24.01 8.43 7.61
N ILE A 207 23.73 7.12 7.60
CA ILE A 207 22.61 6.54 6.83
C ILE A 207 21.28 7.02 7.41
N LEU A 208 21.12 6.94 8.73
CA LEU A 208 19.89 7.33 9.41
C LEU A 208 19.55 8.81 9.17
N ALA A 209 20.54 9.70 9.28
CA ALA A 209 20.37 11.12 9.01
C ALA A 209 19.83 11.38 7.59
N LYS A 210 20.37 10.73 6.57
CA LYS A 210 19.87 10.86 5.19
C LYS A 210 18.46 10.28 5.01
N LEU A 211 18.19 9.11 5.60
CA LEU A 211 16.88 8.47 5.53
C LEU A 211 15.79 9.31 6.21
N VAL A 212 16.08 9.92 7.36
CA VAL A 212 15.15 10.80 8.08
C VAL A 212 14.81 12.04 7.24
N VAL A 213 15.79 12.67 6.61
CA VAL A 213 15.57 13.83 5.72
C VAL A 213 14.61 13.48 4.59
N VAL A 214 14.87 12.39 3.85
CA VAL A 214 14.00 11.99 2.74
C VAL A 214 12.59 11.60 3.21
N LEU A 215 12.48 10.96 4.38
CA LEU A 215 11.19 10.65 5.00
C LEU A 215 10.40 11.91 5.37
N ARG A 216 11.05 12.91 6.00
CA ARG A 216 10.41 14.17 6.36
C ARG A 216 9.87 14.87 5.13
N CYS A 217 10.72 15.10 4.12
CA CYS A 217 10.29 15.76 2.88
C CYS A 217 9.11 15.03 2.23
N LYS A 218 9.11 13.68 2.28
CA LYS A 218 8.01 12.88 1.75
C LYS A 218 6.73 13.02 2.59
N CYS A 219 6.84 13.05 3.91
CA CYS A 219 5.71 13.25 4.83
C CYS A 219 5.07 14.62 4.64
N GLU A 220 5.86 15.69 4.53
CA GLU A 220 5.38 17.05 4.29
C GLU A 220 4.54 17.13 3.00
N LEU A 221 5.03 16.50 1.91
CA LEU A 221 4.29 16.44 0.66
C LEU A 221 3.01 15.60 0.76
N LEU A 222 3.09 14.44 1.42
CA LEU A 222 1.97 13.48 1.52
C LEU A 222 0.83 13.98 2.38
N PHE A 223 1.17 14.70 3.46
CA PHE A 223 0.23 15.11 4.47
C PHE A 223 -0.13 16.58 4.37
N LYS A 224 0.33 17.31 3.35
CA LYS A 224 0.09 18.75 3.14
C LYS A 224 -1.34 19.22 3.45
N ASP A 225 -2.35 18.41 3.13
CA ASP A 225 -3.76 18.76 3.34
C ASP A 225 -4.16 18.76 4.82
N PHE A 226 -3.38 18.14 5.70
CA PHE A 226 -3.57 18.05 7.16
C PHE A 226 -2.59 18.91 7.97
N LEU A 227 -1.55 19.45 7.33
CA LEU A 227 -0.58 20.33 7.96
C LEU A 227 -1.12 21.75 8.01
N LYS A 228 -0.38 22.65 8.68
CA LYS A 228 -0.68 24.09 8.69
C LYS A 228 -0.94 24.59 7.26
N ASP A 229 -1.99 25.37 7.09
CA ASP A 229 -2.52 25.87 5.80
C ASP A 229 -3.20 24.80 4.90
N GLY A 230 -3.29 23.56 5.37
CA GLY A 230 -4.00 22.47 4.70
C GLY A 230 -5.52 22.49 4.91
N LYS A 231 -6.27 21.97 3.94
CA LYS A 231 -7.75 21.91 3.92
C LYS A 231 -8.37 21.23 5.16
N TYR A 232 -7.66 20.30 5.78
CA TYR A 232 -8.09 19.47 6.91
C TYR A 232 -7.31 19.75 8.20
N HIS A 233 -6.53 20.82 8.27
CA HIS A 233 -5.82 21.20 9.50
C HIS A 233 -6.80 21.53 10.64
N GLU A 234 -7.80 22.36 10.31
CA GLU A 234 -8.89 22.76 11.21
C GLU A 234 -10.23 22.52 10.50
N PRO A 235 -10.68 21.26 10.41
CA PRO A 235 -11.87 20.92 9.64
C PRO A 235 -13.12 21.49 10.31
N SER A 236 -14.00 22.11 9.52
CA SER A 236 -15.29 22.60 10.03
C SER A 236 -16.14 21.48 10.63
N ASN A 237 -17.01 21.82 11.60
CA ASN A 237 -17.94 20.88 12.24
C ASN A 237 -18.77 20.05 11.25
N ASN A 238 -19.08 20.60 10.08
CA ASN A 238 -19.79 19.88 9.02
C ASN A 238 -18.96 18.72 8.43
N ILE A 239 -17.67 18.95 8.16
CA ILE A 239 -16.76 17.94 7.62
C ILE A 239 -16.52 16.84 8.65
N ILE A 240 -16.37 17.21 9.93
CA ILE A 240 -16.22 16.26 11.04
C ILE A 240 -17.43 15.31 11.10
N LYS A 241 -18.65 15.86 11.09
CA LYS A 241 -19.88 15.04 11.10
C LYS A 241 -19.98 14.13 9.87
N LYS A 242 -19.64 14.63 8.68
CA LYS A 242 -19.68 13.85 7.44
C LYS A 242 -18.64 12.73 7.38
N SER A 243 -17.50 12.90 8.04
CA SER A 243 -16.37 11.96 8.00
C SER A 243 -16.29 11.03 9.22
N ALA A 244 -17.22 11.16 10.17
CA ALA A 244 -17.25 10.34 11.39
C ALA A 244 -17.27 8.83 11.13
N SER A 245 -17.88 8.39 10.02
CA SER A 245 -17.94 6.99 9.61
C SER A 245 -16.81 6.57 8.65
N CYS A 246 -15.85 7.45 8.36
CA CYS A 246 -14.76 7.18 7.43
C CYS A 246 -13.52 6.70 8.20
N PRO A 247 -13.21 5.39 8.18
CA PRO A 247 -12.00 4.88 8.80
C PRO A 247 -10.75 5.42 8.07
N PRO A 248 -9.59 5.49 8.74
CA PRO A 248 -8.35 5.96 8.12
C PRO A 248 -7.80 4.98 7.08
N ASN A 249 -8.23 3.71 7.11
CA ASN A 249 -7.74 2.68 6.23
C ASN A 249 -8.88 1.83 5.63
N ASN A 250 -8.54 1.13 4.55
CA ASN A 250 -9.45 0.26 3.82
C ASN A 250 -9.21 -1.23 4.13
N ILE A 251 -8.43 -1.59 5.16
CA ILE A 251 -8.04 -2.98 5.44
C ILE A 251 -9.27 -3.85 5.72
N CYS A 252 -10.24 -3.34 6.48
CA CYS A 252 -11.48 -4.06 6.75
C CYS A 252 -12.25 -4.37 5.45
N LEU A 253 -12.34 -3.39 4.56
CA LEU A 253 -12.97 -3.55 3.25
C LEU A 253 -12.21 -4.56 2.36
N GLU A 254 -10.89 -4.48 2.31
CA GLU A 254 -10.06 -5.43 1.56
C GLU A 254 -10.23 -6.87 2.07
N ARG A 255 -10.23 -7.07 3.39
CA ARG A 255 -10.49 -8.38 4.02
C ARG A 255 -11.89 -8.89 3.69
N LEU A 256 -12.90 -8.02 3.72
CA LEU A 256 -14.27 -8.37 3.38
C LEU A 256 -14.37 -8.83 1.92
N MET A 257 -13.78 -8.06 0.99
CA MET A 257 -13.75 -8.39 -0.43
C MET A 257 -13.00 -9.70 -0.70
N ALA A 258 -11.88 -9.95 -0.02
CA ALA A 258 -11.15 -11.20 -0.13
C ALA A 258 -11.99 -12.42 0.32
N LYS A 259 -12.77 -12.27 1.40
CA LYS A 259 -13.72 -13.32 1.84
C LYS A 259 -14.83 -13.55 0.80
N VAL A 260 -15.37 -12.49 0.22
CA VAL A 260 -16.38 -12.56 -0.84
C VAL A 260 -15.82 -13.31 -2.06
N ASP A 261 -14.67 -12.90 -2.58
CA ASP A 261 -14.01 -13.52 -3.74
C ASP A 261 -13.69 -15.01 -3.48
N SER A 262 -13.13 -15.32 -2.31
CA SER A 262 -12.86 -16.71 -1.92
C SER A 262 -14.13 -17.55 -1.90
N LYS A 263 -15.24 -17.02 -1.37
CA LYS A 263 -16.52 -17.72 -1.33
C LYS A 263 -17.11 -17.94 -2.72
N PHE A 264 -17.07 -16.93 -3.59
CA PHE A 264 -17.49 -17.07 -4.99
C PHE A 264 -16.72 -18.17 -5.72
N LYS A 265 -15.40 -18.25 -5.50
CA LYS A 265 -14.56 -19.31 -6.10
C LYS A 265 -14.88 -20.69 -5.54
N SER A 266 -15.10 -20.80 -4.23
CA SER A 266 -15.38 -22.09 -3.59
C SER A 266 -16.81 -22.61 -3.81
N ALA A 267 -17.76 -21.72 -4.06
CA ALA A 267 -19.18 -22.05 -4.16
C ALA A 267 -19.85 -21.22 -5.28
N PRO A 268 -19.51 -21.49 -6.56
CA PRO A 268 -19.96 -20.68 -7.70
C PRO A 268 -21.48 -20.72 -7.91
N ASN A 269 -22.13 -21.81 -7.49
CA ASN A 269 -23.59 -21.98 -7.57
C ASN A 269 -24.33 -21.35 -6.36
N CYS A 270 -23.60 -20.82 -5.38
CA CYS A 270 -24.20 -20.19 -4.22
C CYS A 270 -24.74 -18.81 -4.59
N ASN A 271 -25.94 -18.48 -4.12
CA ASN A 271 -26.47 -17.13 -4.33
C ASN A 271 -25.66 -16.10 -3.51
N ILE A 272 -25.57 -14.87 -4.03
CA ILE A 272 -24.82 -13.78 -3.40
C ILE A 272 -25.29 -13.49 -1.97
N ASN A 273 -26.59 -13.60 -1.70
CA ASN A 273 -27.17 -13.34 -0.38
C ASN A 273 -26.70 -14.38 0.65
N SER A 274 -26.50 -15.63 0.25
CA SER A 274 -26.06 -16.71 1.13
C SER A 274 -24.59 -16.54 1.44
N ILE A 275 -23.79 -16.07 0.46
CA ILE A 275 -22.41 -15.66 0.67
C ILE A 275 -22.36 -14.47 1.65
N GLU A 276 -23.13 -13.42 1.40
CA GLU A 276 -23.23 -12.23 2.25
C GLU A 276 -23.66 -12.59 3.67
N ASN A 277 -24.74 -13.35 3.83
CA ASN A 277 -25.24 -13.81 5.14
C ASN A 277 -24.17 -14.61 5.89
N THR A 278 -23.44 -15.50 5.21
CA THR A 278 -22.36 -16.29 5.84
C THR A 278 -21.23 -15.38 6.33
N ILE A 279 -20.85 -14.40 5.50
CA ILE A 279 -19.79 -13.45 5.83
C ILE A 279 -20.21 -12.52 6.97
N MET A 280 -21.44 -12.01 6.96
CA MET A 280 -21.99 -11.17 8.03
C MET A 280 -22.16 -11.95 9.33
N TYR A 281 -22.70 -13.17 9.28
CA TYR A 281 -22.90 -14.01 10.45
C TYR A 281 -21.57 -14.33 11.16
N SER A 282 -20.54 -14.67 10.38
CA SER A 282 -19.20 -14.92 10.91
C SER A 282 -18.49 -13.64 11.35
N GLY A 283 -18.57 -12.57 10.55
CA GLY A 283 -17.92 -11.27 10.82
C GLY A 283 -18.47 -10.57 12.07
N ASN A 284 -19.78 -10.59 12.27
CA ASN A 284 -20.45 -9.96 13.41
C ASN A 284 -20.48 -10.84 14.66
N LYS A 285 -19.89 -12.05 14.59
CA LYS A 285 -19.94 -13.06 15.67
C LYS A 285 -21.38 -13.36 16.10
N THR A 286 -22.31 -13.38 15.14
CA THR A 286 -23.76 -13.52 15.41
C THR A 286 -24.07 -14.82 16.15
N GLY A 287 -23.36 -15.91 15.86
CA GLY A 287 -23.50 -17.18 16.60
C GLY A 287 -23.16 -17.04 18.08
N ALA A 288 -21.97 -16.50 18.40
CA ALA A 288 -21.56 -16.27 19.79
C ALA A 288 -22.47 -15.26 20.52
N TRP A 289 -23.01 -14.27 19.81
CA TRP A 289 -24.00 -13.34 20.36
C TRP A 289 -25.32 -14.06 20.66
N LEU A 290 -25.81 -14.91 19.76
CA LEU A 290 -27.01 -15.73 19.98
C LEU A 290 -26.81 -16.69 21.15
N GLU A 291 -25.63 -17.31 21.29
CA GLU A 291 -25.34 -18.24 22.38
C GLU A 291 -25.51 -17.63 23.77
N LYS A 292 -25.18 -16.35 23.93
CA LYS A 292 -25.31 -15.59 25.17
C LYS A 292 -26.75 -15.22 25.56
N LYS A 293 -27.73 -15.43 24.67
CA LYS A 293 -29.14 -15.12 24.94
C LYS A 293 -29.83 -16.29 25.65
N SER A 294 -30.97 -16.02 26.29
CA SER A 294 -31.80 -17.07 26.87
C SER A 294 -32.37 -18.00 25.79
N SER A 295 -32.81 -19.21 26.16
CA SER A 295 -33.42 -20.14 25.20
C SER A 295 -34.66 -19.54 24.52
N ASP A 296 -35.47 -18.79 25.26
CA ASP A 296 -36.71 -18.22 24.74
C ASP A 296 -36.42 -17.01 23.82
N ASP A 297 -35.45 -16.16 24.19
CA ASP A 297 -35.01 -15.06 23.31
C ASP A 297 -34.44 -15.59 22.00
N LYS A 298 -33.63 -16.65 22.04
CA LYS A 298 -33.08 -17.27 20.82
C LYS A 298 -34.22 -17.76 19.90
N LYS A 299 -35.21 -18.46 20.46
CA LYS A 299 -36.36 -18.95 19.70
C LYS A 299 -37.16 -17.80 19.10
N ASN A 300 -37.38 -16.73 19.86
CA ASN A 300 -38.10 -15.55 19.41
C ASN A 300 -37.37 -14.85 18.26
N ILE A 301 -36.07 -14.58 18.41
CA ILE A 301 -35.24 -13.94 17.38
C ILE A 301 -35.22 -14.77 16.08
N ILE A 302 -35.06 -16.10 16.17
CA ILE A 302 -35.06 -16.99 15.00
C ILE A 302 -36.44 -17.03 14.34
N SER A 303 -37.51 -17.07 15.15
CA SER A 303 -38.90 -17.06 14.68
C SER A 303 -39.21 -15.77 13.92
N GLU A 304 -38.83 -14.62 14.47
CA GLU A 304 -38.96 -13.32 13.81
C GLU A 304 -38.15 -13.23 12.52
N ALA A 305 -36.89 -13.68 12.53
CA ALA A 305 -36.07 -13.70 11.33
C ALA A 305 -36.69 -14.55 10.20
N ARG A 306 -37.30 -15.68 10.54
CA ARG A 306 -38.03 -16.54 9.59
C ARG A 306 -39.28 -15.85 9.05
N LYS A 307 -40.07 -15.18 9.90
CA LYS A 307 -41.27 -14.43 9.50
C LYS A 307 -40.91 -13.29 8.54
N SER A 308 -39.87 -12.54 8.86
CA SER A 308 -39.38 -11.40 8.06
C SER A 308 -38.68 -11.80 6.77
N ASN A 309 -38.36 -13.10 6.56
CA ASN A 309 -37.67 -13.54 5.36
C ASN A 309 -38.50 -13.31 4.09
N ARG A 310 -39.84 -13.48 4.15
CA ARG A 310 -40.71 -13.27 2.98
C ARG A 310 -40.72 -11.82 2.51
N SER A 311 -40.82 -10.86 3.45
CA SER A 311 -40.76 -9.43 3.12
C SER A 311 -39.38 -9.05 2.59
N ASN A 312 -38.31 -9.57 3.20
CA ASN A 312 -36.94 -9.32 2.76
C ASN A 312 -36.70 -9.82 1.32
N ILE A 313 -37.20 -11.01 0.96
CA ILE A 313 -37.13 -11.53 -0.42
C ILE A 313 -37.83 -10.59 -1.41
N LYS A 314 -38.98 -10.02 -1.05
CA LYS A 314 -39.70 -9.08 -1.91
C LYS A 314 -38.90 -7.78 -2.12
N ILE A 315 -38.43 -7.18 -1.03
CA ILE A 315 -37.57 -5.99 -1.05
C ILE A 315 -36.32 -6.23 -1.90
N MET A 316 -35.73 -7.43 -1.81
CA MET A 316 -34.56 -7.82 -2.60
C MET A 316 -34.85 -7.90 -4.10
N LYS A 317 -35.97 -8.50 -4.50
CA LYS A 317 -36.37 -8.58 -5.92
C LYS A 317 -36.58 -7.17 -6.49
N GLU A 318 -37.23 -6.29 -5.75
CA GLU A 318 -37.41 -4.89 -6.12
C GLU A 318 -36.06 -4.17 -6.25
N ARG A 319 -35.17 -4.32 -5.28
CA ARG A 319 -33.82 -3.73 -5.33
C ARG A 319 -33.03 -4.23 -6.54
N LYS A 320 -33.08 -5.54 -6.85
CA LYS A 320 -32.41 -6.11 -8.03
C LYS A 320 -32.98 -5.55 -9.32
N SER A 321 -34.30 -5.41 -9.43
CA SER A 321 -34.94 -4.79 -10.59
C SER A 321 -34.52 -3.33 -10.74
N ASN A 322 -34.47 -2.57 -9.65
CA ASN A 322 -34.07 -1.16 -9.65
C ASN A 322 -32.60 -1.01 -10.05
N LEU A 323 -31.70 -1.81 -9.48
CA LEU A 323 -30.28 -1.81 -9.86
C LEU A 323 -30.09 -2.14 -11.34
N PHE A 324 -30.83 -3.11 -11.87
CA PHE A 324 -30.78 -3.44 -13.30
C PHE A 324 -31.25 -2.26 -14.16
N LYS A 325 -32.38 -1.63 -13.82
CA LYS A 325 -32.88 -0.43 -14.52
C LYS A 325 -31.86 0.71 -14.49
N SER A 326 -31.27 0.99 -13.33
CA SER A 326 -30.22 2.01 -13.18
C SER A 326 -28.98 1.68 -14.00
N HIS A 327 -28.56 0.41 -14.04
CA HIS A 327 -27.40 -0.01 -14.82
C HIS A 327 -27.62 0.16 -16.32
N VAL A 328 -28.79 -0.26 -16.82
CA VAL A 328 -29.19 -0.05 -18.23
C VAL A 328 -29.24 1.44 -18.57
N ALA A 329 -29.76 2.28 -17.67
CA ALA A 329 -29.77 3.73 -17.87
C ALA A 329 -28.35 4.32 -17.96
N ILE A 330 -27.42 3.87 -17.12
CA ILE A 330 -26.01 4.30 -17.17
C ILE A 330 -25.36 3.89 -18.51
N ILE A 331 -25.60 2.66 -18.98
CA ILE A 331 -25.08 2.20 -20.27
C ILE A 331 -25.61 3.07 -21.41
N ARG A 332 -26.94 3.29 -21.47
CA ARG A 332 -27.57 4.16 -22.48
C ARG A 332 -27.01 5.58 -22.44
N GLN A 333 -26.82 6.14 -21.24
CA GLN A 333 -26.25 7.48 -21.09
C GLN A 333 -24.80 7.54 -21.62
N ARG A 334 -24.00 6.48 -21.39
CA ARG A 334 -22.64 6.39 -21.94
C ARG A 334 -22.65 6.28 -23.46
N GLU A 335 -23.53 5.47 -24.03
CA GLU A 335 -23.69 5.32 -25.48
C GLU A 335 -24.08 6.66 -26.12
N GLU A 336 -25.04 7.38 -25.53
CA GLU A 336 -25.48 8.68 -26.05
C GLU A 336 -24.39 9.76 -25.91
N GLN A 337 -23.62 9.74 -24.81
CA GLN A 337 -22.45 10.61 -24.68
C GLN A 337 -21.37 10.29 -25.74
N GLN A 338 -21.15 9.02 -26.06
CA GLN A 338 -20.24 8.62 -27.14
C GLN A 338 -20.77 9.07 -28.51
N LYS A 339 -22.07 8.88 -28.78
CA LYS A 339 -22.70 9.33 -30.03
C LYS A 339 -22.58 10.84 -30.20
N LYS A 340 -22.89 11.63 -29.16
CA LYS A 340 -22.71 13.09 -29.17
C LYS A 340 -21.26 13.51 -29.38
N LYS A 341 -20.27 12.78 -28.81
CA LYS A 341 -18.85 13.02 -29.07
C LYS A 341 -18.48 12.73 -30.53
N LEU A 342 -19.02 11.66 -31.11
CA LEU A 342 -18.80 11.30 -32.52
C LEU A 342 -19.44 12.33 -33.47
N GLU A 343 -20.69 12.73 -33.21
CA GLU A 343 -21.39 13.76 -33.99
C GLU A 343 -20.65 15.10 -33.95
N LYS A 344 -20.18 15.54 -32.77
CA LYS A 344 -19.35 16.75 -32.65
C LYS A 344 -18.05 16.64 -33.46
N ARG A 345 -17.39 15.48 -33.45
CA ARG A 345 -16.19 15.25 -34.26
C ARG A 345 -16.49 15.24 -35.75
N SER A 346 -17.60 14.65 -36.17
CA SER A 346 -18.03 14.61 -37.57
C SER A 346 -18.38 15.99 -38.09
N LYS A 347 -19.15 16.76 -37.31
CA LYS A 347 -19.51 18.14 -37.62
C LYS A 347 -18.27 19.02 -37.73
N HIS A 348 -17.34 18.91 -36.77
CA HIS A 348 -16.06 19.63 -36.84
C HIS A 348 -15.24 19.28 -38.09
N LYS A 349 -15.23 18.01 -38.52
CA LYS A 349 -14.58 17.62 -39.78
C LYS A 349 -15.28 18.22 -41.01
N GLN A 350 -16.61 18.26 -41.02
CA GLN A 350 -17.38 18.91 -42.08
C GLN A 350 -17.09 20.41 -42.13
N ASP A 351 -17.07 21.09 -40.97
CA ASP A 351 -16.74 22.52 -40.89
C ASP A 351 -15.34 22.80 -41.46
N ILE A 352 -14.36 21.94 -41.18
CA ILE A 352 -13.01 22.04 -41.78
C ILE A 352 -13.05 21.81 -43.30
N LEU A 353 -13.82 20.83 -43.78
CA LEU A 353 -13.93 20.54 -45.22
C LEU A 353 -14.65 21.67 -45.98
N GLU A 354 -15.64 22.31 -45.36
CA GLU A 354 -16.30 23.51 -45.91
C GLU A 354 -15.34 24.69 -45.97
N GLN A 355 -14.60 24.95 -44.88
CA GLN A 355 -13.54 25.96 -44.89
C GLN A 355 -12.48 25.69 -45.97
N MET A 356 -12.10 24.42 -46.17
CA MET A 356 -11.17 24.04 -47.26
C MET A 356 -11.76 24.24 -48.66
N ARG A 357 -13.09 24.13 -48.82
CA ARG A 357 -13.77 24.34 -50.10
C ARG A 357 -13.87 25.82 -50.45
N ASP A 358 -14.07 26.68 -49.46
CA ASP A 358 -14.14 28.14 -49.63
C ASP A 358 -12.79 28.78 -49.99
N ILE A 359 -11.67 28.08 -49.74
CA ILE A 359 -10.32 28.58 -50.04
C ILE A 359 -9.98 28.56 -51.55
N GLY A 360 -10.80 27.92 -52.40
CA GLY A 360 -10.66 27.98 -53.86
C GLY A 360 -9.46 27.21 -54.43
N ILE A 361 -9.12 27.45 -55.71
CA ILE A 361 -8.02 26.75 -56.41
C ILE A 361 -6.67 27.28 -55.94
N TRP A 362 -5.79 26.35 -55.56
CA TRP A 362 -4.48 26.65 -54.99
C TRP A 362 -3.45 27.01 -56.08
N GLU A 363 -3.23 28.31 -56.27
CA GLU A 363 -2.34 28.81 -57.33
C GLU A 363 -0.87 28.96 -56.90
N ASP A 364 -0.59 29.09 -55.59
CA ASP A 364 0.77 29.32 -55.05
C ASP A 364 1.04 28.49 -53.78
N ARG A 365 2.22 27.85 -53.71
CA ARG A 365 2.69 27.04 -52.57
C ARG A 365 2.78 27.83 -51.26
N ASN A 366 3.11 29.12 -51.32
CA ASN A 366 3.19 29.94 -50.10
C ASN A 366 1.80 30.26 -49.52
N LYS A 367 0.82 30.46 -50.41
CA LYS A 367 -0.59 30.65 -50.05
C LYS A 367 -1.18 29.36 -49.44
N ILE A 368 -0.80 28.19 -49.98
CA ILE A 368 -1.15 26.87 -49.41
C ILE A 368 -0.71 26.77 -47.93
N ASN A 369 0.56 27.02 -47.65
CA ASN A 369 1.09 26.88 -46.29
C ASN A 369 0.45 27.86 -45.30
N THR A 370 0.17 29.08 -45.74
CA THR A 370 -0.40 30.13 -44.88
C THR A 370 -1.86 29.85 -44.51
N GLU A 371 -2.68 29.36 -45.46
CA GLU A 371 -4.08 29.03 -45.18
C GLU A 371 -4.24 27.68 -44.46
N LEU A 372 -3.34 26.70 -44.70
CA LEU A 372 -3.29 25.46 -43.92
C LEU A 372 -2.92 25.71 -42.44
N GLU A 373 -2.04 26.68 -42.16
CA GLU A 373 -1.71 27.11 -40.80
C GLU A 373 -2.93 27.70 -40.06
N LYS A 374 -3.85 28.39 -40.76
CA LYS A 374 -5.10 28.88 -40.17
C LYS A 374 -6.08 27.75 -39.83
N CYS A 375 -6.03 26.66 -40.57
CA CYS A 375 -6.88 25.47 -40.36
C CYS A 375 -6.30 24.48 -39.32
N ARG A 376 -5.07 24.67 -38.83
CA ARG A 376 -4.48 23.82 -37.78
C ARG A 376 -5.16 24.05 -36.44
N THR A 377 -5.71 22.97 -35.87
CA THR A 377 -6.36 23.01 -34.55
C THR A 377 -5.38 23.42 -33.44
N LYS A 378 -5.90 24.14 -32.41
CA LYS A 378 -5.15 24.62 -31.22
C LYS A 378 -4.36 23.54 -30.47
N THR A 379 -4.58 22.25 -30.73
CA THR A 379 -3.85 21.14 -30.10
C THR A 379 -2.42 20.97 -30.60
N GLN A 380 -2.03 21.60 -31.72
CA GLN A 380 -0.66 21.56 -32.26
C GLN A 380 0.09 22.90 -32.13
N LYS A 381 -0.45 23.87 -31.39
CA LYS A 381 0.20 25.17 -31.13
C LYS A 381 1.03 25.20 -29.83
N ASN A 382 1.25 24.04 -29.19
CA ASN A 382 2.16 23.89 -28.05
C ASN A 382 3.26 22.87 -28.37
#